data_AF-A0A4Y5Z1L4-F1
#
_entry.id   AF-A0A4Y5Z1L4-F1
#
_cell.length_a   1.000
_cell.length_b   1.000
_cell.length_c   1.000
_cell.angle_alpha   90.00
_cell.angle_beta   90.00
_cell.angle_gamma   90.00
#
_symmetry.space_group_name_H-M   'P 1'
#
loop_
_entity.id
_entity.type
_entity.pdbx_description
1 polymer ?
#
loop_
_entity_poly.entity_id
_entity_poly.type
_entity_poly.pdbx_seq_one_letter_code
_entity_poly.pdbx_strand_id
1 'polypeptide(L)'
;MAMIHWVQMGERQYAILEGTTRAFARVSPEGDRWVVRWRYGPRAGQGTALRGVSLIQRMVMRWAEHNEAALRQRIPAASRPYEPPTAQERYFYDAVWPGYVPASRQPRRMARENH
;
A
#
# COMPACT_ATOMS: atom_id res chain seq x y z
N MET A 1 -1.20 -15.90 8.62
CA MET A 1 -0.93 -16.19 7.20
C MET A 1 -0.76 -14.83 6.54
N ALA A 2 0.45 -14.52 6.06
CA ALA A 2 0.77 -13.19 5.57
C ALA A 2 -0.05 -12.90 4.30
N MET A 3 -1.04 -12.00 4.39
CA MET A 3 -1.78 -11.58 3.22
C MET A 3 -1.00 -10.47 2.51
N ILE A 4 -0.79 -10.64 1.20
CA ILE A 4 -0.03 -9.72 0.37
C ILE A 4 -0.95 -9.13 -0.68
N HIS A 5 -1.01 -7.80 -0.72
CA HIS A 5 -1.66 -7.07 -1.79
C HIS A 5 -0.64 -6.76 -2.88
N TRP A 6 -0.99 -7.15 -4.11
CA TRP A 6 -0.24 -6.78 -5.30
C TRP A 6 -0.85 -5.53 -5.91
N VAL A 7 -0.10 -4.44 -5.91
CA VAL A 7 -0.51 -3.18 -6.54
C VAL A 7 0.24 -3.04 -7.85
N GLN A 8 -0.49 -3.02 -8.96
CA GLN A 8 0.08 -2.78 -10.28
C GLN A 8 0.10 -1.28 -10.60
N MET A 9 1.25 -0.77 -11.01
CA MET A 9 1.44 0.60 -11.49
C MET A 9 2.25 0.55 -12.79
N GLY A 10 1.55 0.63 -13.92
CA GLY A 10 2.14 0.36 -15.23
C GLY A 10 2.64 -1.08 -15.33
N GLU A 11 3.89 -1.27 -15.72
CA GLU A 11 4.54 -2.58 -15.80
C GLU A 11 5.13 -3.05 -14.45
N ARG A 12 5.08 -2.20 -13.42
CA ARG A 12 5.65 -2.49 -12.11
C ARG A 12 4.58 -3.06 -11.20
N GLN A 13 4.93 -4.08 -10.44
CA GLN A 13 4.06 -4.66 -9.41
C GLN A 13 4.72 -4.48 -8.04
N TYR A 14 3.95 -4.05 -7.06
CA TYR A 14 4.41 -3.79 -5.71
C TYR A 14 3.74 -4.78 -4.76
N ALA A 15 4.55 -5.48 -3.96
CA ALA A 15 4.06 -6.37 -2.92
C ALA A 15 3.97 -5.60 -1.59
N ILE A 16 2.76 -5.50 -1.06
CA ILE A 16 2.46 -4.82 0.21
C ILE A 16 1.93 -5.85 1.19
N LEU A 17 2.51 -5.89 2.40
CA LEU A 17 1.97 -6.73 3.46
C LEU A 17 0.70 -6.08 4.01
N GLU A 18 -0.37 -6.84 4.15
CA GLU A 18 -1.64 -6.36 4.72
C GLU A 18 -1.41 -5.69 6.09
N GLY A 19 -2.10 -4.58 6.31
CA GLY A 19 -1.98 -3.79 7.55
C GLY A 19 -0.71 -2.93 7.62
N THR A 20 0.07 -2.82 6.54
CA THR A 20 1.27 -1.97 6.49
C THR A 20 1.15 -0.85 5.46
N THR A 21 1.94 0.21 5.63
CA THR A 21 1.88 1.42 4.78
C THR A 21 2.72 1.35 3.50
N ARG A 22 3.67 0.42 3.39
CA ARG A 22 4.70 0.45 2.34
C ARG A 22 4.91 -0.91 1.70
N ALA A 23 5.19 -0.90 0.40
CA ALA A 23 5.64 -2.08 -0.32
C ALA A 23 6.99 -2.56 0.21
N PHE A 24 7.10 -3.87 0.40
CA PHE A 24 8.34 -4.52 0.85
C PHE A 24 9.16 -5.10 -0.30
N ALA A 25 8.54 -5.34 -1.45
CA ALA A 25 9.20 -5.73 -2.69
C ALA A 25 8.53 -5.05 -3.89
N ARG A 26 9.33 -4.84 -4.95
CA ARG A 26 8.88 -4.35 -6.25
C ARG A 26 9.35 -5.31 -7.33
N VAL A 27 8.45 -5.71 -8.22
CA VAL A 27 8.72 -6.52 -9.40
C VAL A 27 8.59 -5.62 -10.62
N SER A 28 9.59 -5.62 -11.51
CA SER A 28 9.59 -4.83 -12.74
C SER A 28 10.24 -5.60 -13.88
N PRO A 29 9.81 -5.44 -15.14
CA PRO A 29 10.51 -6.01 -16.27
C PRO A 29 11.86 -5.31 -16.46
N GLU A 30 12.85 -6.07 -16.94
CA GLU A 30 14.19 -5.61 -17.31
C GLU A 30 14.65 -6.45 -18.51
N GLY A 31 14.39 -5.94 -19.72
CA GLY A 31 14.53 -6.71 -20.97
C GLY A 31 13.61 -7.94 -20.98
N ASP A 32 14.15 -9.11 -21.29
CA ASP A 32 13.42 -10.39 -21.33
C ASP A 32 13.21 -11.04 -19.95
N ARG A 33 13.56 -10.34 -18.87
CA ARG A 33 13.51 -10.87 -17.50
C ARG A 33 12.67 -9.99 -16.60
N TRP A 34 12.24 -10.57 -15.50
CA TRP A 34 11.56 -9.85 -14.44
C TRP A 34 12.48 -9.77 -13.23
N VAL A 35 12.58 -8.58 -12.65
CA VAL A 35 13.49 -8.31 -11.54
C VAL A 35 12.68 -7.96 -10.30
N VAL A 36 12.89 -8.72 -9.22
CA VAL A 36 12.39 -8.36 -7.89
C VAL A 36 13.43 -7.55 -7.14
N ARG A 37 13.11 -6.31 -6.79
CA ARG A 37 13.90 -5.44 -5.91
C ARG A 37 13.28 -5.41 -4.52
N TRP A 38 14.06 -5.77 -3.53
CA TRP A 38 13.64 -5.83 -2.15
C TRP A 38 13.86 -4.51 -1.43
N ARG A 39 12.88 -4.05 -0.67
CA ARG A 39 13.05 -2.93 0.26
C ARG A 39 13.40 -3.40 1.67
N TYR A 40 12.77 -4.48 2.11
CA TYR A 40 12.95 -5.07 3.45
C TYR A 40 13.29 -6.57 3.39
N GLY A 41 13.78 -7.04 2.24
CA GLY A 41 14.00 -8.46 1.92
C GLY A 41 15.40 -9.01 2.26
N PRO A 42 15.72 -10.23 1.77
CA PRO A 42 16.95 -10.96 2.10
C PRO A 42 18.22 -10.17 1.80
N ARG A 43 18.19 -9.39 0.72
CA ARG A 43 19.26 -8.49 0.29
C ARG A 43 18.62 -7.19 -0.16
N ALA A 44 18.39 -6.31 0.82
CA ALA A 44 17.75 -5.01 0.58
C ALA A 44 18.47 -4.25 -0.55
N GLY A 45 17.70 -3.72 -1.49
CA GLY A 45 18.20 -3.05 -2.69
C GLY A 45 18.62 -3.98 -3.84
N GLN A 46 18.84 -5.28 -3.60
CA GLN A 46 19.28 -6.19 -4.66
C GLN A 46 18.10 -6.64 -5.55
N GLY A 47 18.35 -6.63 -6.86
CA GLY A 47 17.46 -7.17 -7.88
C GLY A 47 17.76 -8.64 -8.17
N THR A 48 16.78 -9.54 -8.04
CA THR A 48 16.89 -10.92 -8.54
C THR A 48 16.12 -11.03 -9.85
N ALA A 49 16.80 -11.37 -10.95
CA ALA A 49 16.21 -11.55 -12.27
C ALA A 49 15.73 -13.00 -12.47
N LEU A 50 14.46 -13.20 -12.78
CA LEU A 50 13.85 -14.50 -13.05
C LEU A 50 12.99 -14.46 -14.33
N ARG A 51 12.80 -15.62 -14.96
CA ARG A 51 11.87 -15.77 -16.08
C ARG A 51 10.46 -16.00 -15.53
N GLY A 52 9.58 -15.05 -15.78
CA GLY A 52 8.15 -15.13 -15.45
C GLY A 52 7.76 -14.50 -14.11
N VAL A 53 6.71 -13.67 -14.16
CA VAL A 53 6.16 -12.95 -12.99
C VAL A 53 5.57 -13.90 -11.96
N SER A 54 4.87 -14.96 -12.39
CA SER A 54 4.17 -15.87 -11.49
C SER A 54 5.12 -16.61 -10.54
N LEU A 55 6.31 -16.99 -11.01
CA LEU A 55 7.35 -17.59 -10.18
C LEU A 55 7.87 -16.59 -9.15
N ILE A 56 8.11 -15.34 -9.56
CA ILE A 56 8.54 -14.26 -8.66
C ILE A 56 7.48 -14.02 -7.59
N GLN A 57 6.21 -13.90 -7.97
CA GLN A 57 5.12 -13.66 -7.02
C GLN A 57 5.04 -14.79 -5.98
N ARG A 58 5.12 -16.06 -6.40
CA ARG A 58 5.16 -17.20 -5.46
C ARG A 58 6.36 -17.16 -4.53
N MET A 59 7.54 -16.82 -5.04
CA MET A 59 8.75 -16.69 -4.23
C MET A 59 8.63 -15.54 -3.21
N VAL A 60 8.07 -14.40 -3.63
CA VAL A 60 7.81 -13.24 -2.77
C VAL A 60 6.80 -13.59 -1.68
N MET A 61 5.72 -14.31 -2.03
CA MET A 61 4.71 -14.77 -1.06
C MET A 61 5.31 -15.71 -0.02
N ARG A 62 5.98 -16.78 -0.45
CA ARG A 62 6.67 -17.74 0.43
C ARG A 62 7.66 -17.06 1.38
N TRP A 63 8.44 -16.12 0.86
CA TRP A 63 9.40 -15.40 1.67
C TRP A 63 8.71 -14.51 2.71
N ALA A 64 7.65 -13.79 2.33
CA ALA A 64 6.91 -12.93 3.25
C ALA A 64 6.18 -13.72 4.34
N GLU A 65 5.61 -14.89 4.01
CA GLU A 65 5.00 -15.79 4.99
C GLU A 65 6.00 -16.20 6.08
N HIS A 66 7.23 -16.56 5.70
CA HIS A 66 8.27 -16.94 6.65
C HIS A 66 8.82 -15.74 7.46
N ASN A 67 8.71 -14.51 6.93
CA ASN A 67 9.30 -13.31 7.51
C ASN A 67 8.25 -12.30 8.02
N GLU A 68 7.00 -12.73 8.21
CA GLU A 68 5.86 -11.85 8.54
C GLU A 68 6.15 -10.97 9.76
N ALA A 69 6.65 -11.57 10.85
CA ALA A 69 6.96 -10.86 12.09
C ALA A 69 8.04 -9.79 11.88
N ALA A 70 9.11 -10.12 11.15
CA ALA A 70 10.19 -9.19 10.86
C ALA A 70 9.73 -8.05 9.94
N LEU A 71 8.85 -8.32 8.97
CA LEU A 71 8.26 -7.31 8.11
C LEU A 71 7.38 -6.33 8.90
N ARG A 72 6.54 -6.84 9.81
CA ARG A 72 5.68 -5.98 10.65
C ARG A 72 6.46 -5.08 11.60
N GLN A 73 7.63 -5.52 12.07
CA GLN A 73 8.51 -4.66 12.87
C GLN A 73 9.18 -3.56 12.03
N ARG A 74 9.52 -3.85 10.77
CA ARG A 74 10.28 -2.93 9.91
C ARG A 74 9.39 -1.96 9.13
N ILE A 75 8.15 -2.34 8.83
CA ILE A 75 7.24 -1.54 8.03
C ILE A 75 6.23 -0.89 8.96
N PRO A 76 6.08 0.44 8.93
CA PRO A 76 5.08 1.11 9.75
C PRO A 76 3.69 0.53 9.43
N ALA A 77 2.96 0.18 10.49
CA ALA A 77 1.56 -0.22 10.38
C ALA A 77 0.77 0.89 9.71
N ALA A 78 -0.23 0.51 8.91
CA ALA A 78 -1.22 1.45 8.40
C ALA A 78 -1.86 2.13 9.61
N SER A 79 -1.62 3.43 9.79
CA SER A 79 -2.36 4.22 10.76
C SER A 79 -3.84 4.09 10.42
N ARG A 80 -4.68 3.91 11.44
CA ARG A 80 -6.13 3.77 11.27
C ARG A 80 -6.67 4.81 10.29
N PRO A 81 -7.66 4.46 9.45
CA PRO A 81 -8.38 5.48 8.70
C PRO A 81 -8.80 6.58 9.66
N TYR A 82 -8.62 7.84 9.26
CA TYR A 82 -8.99 9.00 10.07
C TYR A 82 -10.42 8.80 10.55
N GLU A 83 -10.59 8.54 11.86
CA GLU A 83 -11.90 8.42 12.44
C GLU A 83 -12.61 9.77 12.27
N PRO A 84 -13.94 9.79 12.03
CA PRO A 84 -14.65 11.06 11.95
C PRO A 84 -14.35 11.87 13.22
N PRO A 85 -14.04 13.17 13.10
CA PRO A 85 -13.50 13.93 14.22
C PRO A 85 -14.46 13.87 15.40
N THR A 86 -13.92 13.78 16.60
CA THR A 86 -14.68 13.80 17.85
C THR A 86 -15.43 15.13 17.99
N ALA A 87 -16.43 15.20 18.89
CA ALA A 87 -17.19 16.44 19.09
C ALA A 87 -16.28 17.63 19.51
N GLN A 88 -15.22 17.35 20.25
CA GLN A 88 -14.25 18.34 20.70
C GLN A 88 -13.34 18.84 19.57
N GLU A 89 -12.88 17.93 18.70
CA GLU A 89 -12.13 18.30 17.49
C GLU A 89 -13.02 19.06 16.50
N ARG A 90 -14.29 18.70 16.36
CA ARG A 90 -15.26 19.45 15.54
C ARG A 90 -15.41 20.89 16.01
N TYR A 91 -15.58 21.10 17.32
CA TYR A 91 -15.64 22.45 17.90
C TYR A 91 -14.37 23.25 17.58
N PHE A 92 -13.20 22.63 17.68
CA PHE A 92 -11.94 23.27 17.33
C PHE A 92 -11.84 23.62 15.84
N TYR A 93 -12.22 22.70 14.95
CA TYR A 93 -12.23 22.95 13.50
C TYR A 93 -13.22 24.06 13.12
N ASP A 94 -14.40 24.09 13.72
CA ASP A 94 -15.40 25.13 13.49
C ASP A 94 -14.95 26.50 14.04
N ALA A 95 -14.23 26.53 15.17
CA ALA A 95 -13.73 27.76 15.79
C ALA A 95 -12.49 28.36 15.10
N VAL A 96 -11.58 27.50 14.60
CA VAL A 96 -10.33 27.94 13.96
C VAL A 96 -10.48 28.11 12.45
N TRP A 97 -11.35 27.31 11.81
CA TRP A 97 -11.52 27.28 10.36
C TRP A 97 -13.00 27.23 9.96
N PRO A 98 -13.77 28.32 10.18
CA PRO A 98 -15.18 28.36 9.84
C PRO A 98 -15.38 28.10 8.34
N GLY A 99 -16.01 26.97 8.01
CA GLY A 99 -16.30 26.54 6.64
C GLY A 99 -15.54 25.30 6.14
N TYR A 100 -14.62 24.71 6.93
CA TYR A 100 -13.98 23.45 6.54
C TYR A 100 -14.98 22.27 6.61
N VAL A 101 -15.39 21.76 5.45
CA VAL A 101 -16.20 20.54 5.34
C VAL A 101 -15.26 19.38 5.00
N PRO A 102 -15.02 18.42 5.92
CA PRO A 102 -14.20 17.25 5.62
C PRO A 102 -14.73 16.50 4.40
N ALA A 103 -13.85 15.88 3.61
CA ALA A 103 -14.24 15.14 2.40
C ALA A 103 -15.34 14.08 2.64
N SER A 104 -15.45 13.54 3.86
CA SER A 104 -16.52 12.62 4.28
C SER A 104 -17.91 13.24 4.37
N ARG A 105 -18.01 14.58 4.47
CA ARG A 105 -19.25 15.37 4.44
C ARG A 105 -19.48 16.06 3.09
N GLN A 106 -18.56 15.94 2.12
CA GLN A 106 -18.88 16.40 0.78
C GLN A 106 -20.01 15.53 0.24
N PRO A 107 -21.17 16.11 -0.13
CA PRO A 107 -22.19 15.35 -0.82
C PRO A 107 -21.53 14.76 -2.06
N ARG A 108 -21.58 13.43 -2.20
CA ARG A 108 -21.25 12.74 -3.45
C ARG A 108 -22.01 13.50 -4.52
N ARG A 109 -21.31 14.25 -5.38
CA ARG A 109 -21.93 14.87 -6.56
C ARG A 109 -22.63 13.74 -7.28
N MET A 110 -23.96 13.66 -7.15
CA MET A 110 -24.78 12.85 -8.02
C MET A 110 -24.39 13.25 -9.44
N ALA A 111 -23.95 12.25 -10.21
CA ALA A 111 -23.70 12.40 -11.62
C ALA A 111 -24.91 13.14 -12.22
N ARG A 112 -24.62 14.25 -12.89
CA ARG A 112 -25.58 15.01 -13.68
C ARG A 112 -26.05 14.06 -14.79
N GLU A 113 -27.16 13.37 -14.57
CA GLU A 113 -28.02 12.97 -15.68
C GLU A 113 -28.58 14.26 -16.31
N ASN A 114 -28.79 14.19 -17.62
CA ASN A 114 -29.29 15.21 -18.55
C ASN A 114 -28.22 16.14 -19.16
N HIS A 115 -27.62 15.68 -20.26
CA HIS A 115 -28.07 16.09 -21.59
C HIS A 115 -27.61 15.11 -22.68
#